data_AF-A0A9W6X2T2-F1
#
_entry.id   AF-A0A9W6X2T2-F1
#
_cell.length_a   1.000
_cell.length_b   1.000
_cell.length_c   1.000
_cell.angle_alpha   90.00
_cell.angle_beta   90.00
_cell.angle_gamma   90.00
#
_symmetry.space_group_name_H-M   'P 1'
#
loop_
_entity.id
_entity.type
_entity.pdbx_description
1 polymer ?
#
loop_
_entity_poly.entity_id
_entity_poly.type
_entity_poly.pdbx_seq_one_letter_code
_entity_poly.pdbx_strand_id
1 'polypeptide(L)'
;MAKLVSMIVAVIAAMTCVSNIAAAGEVNPGANDSQNSSRASASAGSEDDDGAVEYGHQIADVSGAQACGGVGFDYSRYWIGPLPDGDNTKLNCVSGFRCQGRGSRKLFWCQQYALPLNAKCGGYTFYTLFKCIDGTACKVDPIRREPRCLPVDSA
;
A
#
# COMPACT_ATOMS: atom_id res chain seq x y z
N MET A 1 36.81 40.96 -2.19
CA MET A 1 37.50 39.98 -3.03
C MET A 1 36.81 38.63 -2.87
N ALA A 2 36.70 37.87 -3.95
CA ALA A 2 36.25 36.47 -4.08
C ALA A 2 34.78 36.14 -3.72
N LYS A 3 33.91 36.30 -4.73
CA LYS A 3 32.72 35.47 -4.95
C LYS A 3 33.16 34.01 -5.11
N LEU A 4 32.62 33.08 -4.34
CA LEU A 4 32.70 31.65 -4.67
C LEU A 4 31.42 31.26 -5.43
N VAL A 5 31.63 30.97 -6.71
CA VAL A 5 30.65 30.47 -7.67
C VAL A 5 30.83 28.94 -7.75
N SER A 6 29.75 28.22 -8.09
CA SER A 6 29.78 26.86 -8.64
C SER A 6 29.95 25.71 -7.62
N MET A 7 29.23 24.58 -7.69
CA MET A 7 28.55 23.93 -8.80
C MET A 7 27.25 23.23 -8.34
N ILE A 8 26.22 23.40 -9.15
CA ILE A 8 25.03 22.55 -9.21
C ILE A 8 25.42 21.31 -10.03
N VAL A 9 25.27 20.11 -9.47
CA VAL A 9 25.24 18.87 -10.26
C VAL A 9 23.85 18.27 -10.10
N ALA A 10 23.00 18.55 -11.08
CA ALA A 10 21.72 17.88 -11.25
C ALA A 10 21.97 16.54 -11.93
N VAL A 11 21.76 15.43 -11.22
CA VAL A 11 21.73 14.10 -11.84
C VAL A 11 20.28 13.82 -12.25
N ILE A 12 19.99 14.03 -13.53
CA ILE A 12 18.74 13.60 -14.16
C ILE A 12 18.95 12.15 -14.59
N ALA A 13 18.43 11.19 -13.83
CA ALA A 13 18.28 9.82 -14.31
C ALA A 13 16.91 9.69 -14.97
N ALA A 14 16.89 9.77 -16.30
CA ALA A 14 15.75 9.38 -17.11
C ALA A 14 15.67 7.84 -17.15
N MET A 15 14.58 7.27 -16.65
CA MET A 15 14.30 5.83 -16.82
C MET A 15 13.14 5.71 -17.80
N THR A 16 13.46 5.26 -19.00
CA THR A 16 12.58 5.10 -20.15
C THR A 16 11.69 3.87 -20.02
N CYS A 17 10.48 4.02 -20.56
CA CYS A 17 9.35 3.12 -20.53
C CYS A 17 9.62 1.82 -21.31
N VAL A 18 9.17 0.67 -20.81
CA VAL A 18 8.88 -0.50 -21.65
C VAL A 18 7.41 -0.81 -21.53
N SER A 19 6.67 -0.48 -22.59
CA SER A 19 5.30 -0.93 -22.82
C SER A 19 5.36 -2.24 -23.58
N ASN A 20 4.95 -3.35 -22.96
CA ASN A 20 4.59 -4.55 -23.71
C ASN A 20 3.08 -4.53 -23.94
N ILE A 21 2.72 -4.09 -25.14
CA ILE A 21 1.42 -4.34 -25.77
C ILE A 21 1.55 -5.69 -26.48
N ALA A 22 0.78 -6.68 -26.08
CA ALA A 22 0.47 -7.84 -26.90
C ALA A 22 -1.04 -8.00 -26.95
N ALA A 23 -1.59 -7.78 -28.14
CA ALA A 23 -2.97 -8.01 -28.50
C ALA A 23 -3.03 -9.16 -29.52
N ALA A 24 -4.19 -9.82 -29.53
CA ALA A 24 -4.77 -10.69 -30.56
C ALA A 24 -4.55 -12.22 -30.43
N GLY A 25 -5.68 -12.92 -30.55
CA GLY A 25 -5.86 -14.37 -30.55
C GLY A 25 -7.22 -14.74 -29.94
N GLU A 26 -8.34 -14.22 -30.47
CA GLU A 26 -9.26 -14.88 -31.42
C GLU A 26 -10.21 -15.94 -30.81
N VAL A 27 -11.47 -15.80 -31.21
CA VAL A 27 -12.71 -16.46 -30.78
C VAL A 27 -12.89 -17.82 -31.46
N ASN A 28 -13.51 -18.81 -30.81
CA ASN A 28 -14.66 -19.53 -31.38
C ASN A 28 -15.41 -20.42 -30.34
N PRO A 29 -16.72 -20.67 -30.54
CA PRO A 29 -17.64 -21.34 -29.61
C PRO A 29 -17.87 -22.82 -29.95
N GLY A 30 -18.45 -23.60 -29.02
CA GLY A 30 -19.16 -24.84 -29.39
C GLY A 30 -19.14 -26.01 -28.39
N ALA A 31 -20.21 -26.09 -27.60
CA ALA A 31 -21.09 -27.26 -27.39
C ALA A 31 -20.59 -28.58 -26.70
N ASN A 32 -21.16 -28.79 -25.51
CA ASN A 32 -22.06 -29.91 -25.10
C ASN A 32 -21.57 -31.11 -24.26
N ASP A 33 -22.18 -31.18 -23.06
CA ASP A 33 -22.75 -32.30 -22.30
C ASP A 33 -21.89 -33.53 -21.90
N SER A 34 -21.79 -33.75 -20.59
CA SER A 34 -22.46 -34.89 -19.96
C SER A 34 -22.68 -34.73 -18.46
N GLN A 35 -23.92 -35.00 -18.09
CA GLN A 35 -24.56 -34.96 -16.80
C GLN A 35 -24.01 -36.02 -15.83
N ASN A 36 -23.98 -35.70 -14.52
CA ASN A 36 -24.41 -36.68 -13.52
C ASN A 36 -25.22 -35.95 -12.45
N SER A 37 -26.51 -36.31 -12.39
CA SER A 37 -27.48 -35.83 -11.41
C SER A 37 -27.64 -36.86 -10.31
N SER A 38 -27.57 -36.41 -9.05
CA SER A 38 -28.28 -37.05 -7.94
C SER A 38 -29.04 -35.96 -7.17
N ARG A 39 -30.35 -35.94 -7.41
CA ARG A 39 -31.44 -35.31 -6.64
C ARG A 39 -31.42 -35.86 -5.18
N ALA A 40 -32.02 -35.29 -4.13
CA ALA A 40 -33.23 -34.47 -3.97
C ALA A 40 -33.17 -33.83 -2.55
N SER A 41 -33.47 -32.54 -2.36
CA SER A 41 -34.78 -31.95 -2.02
C SER A 41 -35.17 -31.97 -0.53
N ALA A 42 -35.18 -30.79 0.08
CA ALA A 42 -36.11 -30.29 1.11
C ALA A 42 -35.64 -28.85 1.45
N SER A 43 -36.41 -27.79 1.58
CA SER A 43 -37.83 -27.47 1.38
C SER A 43 -37.88 -25.94 1.36
N ALA A 44 -38.87 -25.38 0.68
CA ALA A 44 -39.13 -23.95 0.64
C ALA A 44 -39.17 -23.31 2.03
N GLY A 45 -38.33 -22.28 2.23
CA GLY A 45 -38.51 -21.22 3.21
C GLY A 45 -38.37 -19.91 2.44
N SER A 46 -39.48 -19.21 2.28
CA SER A 46 -39.55 -17.87 1.71
C SER A 46 -38.86 -16.86 2.64
N GLU A 47 -38.38 -15.75 2.06
CA GLU A 47 -38.04 -14.46 2.74
C GLU A 47 -36.72 -14.53 3.55
N ASP A 48 -35.59 -13.90 3.21
CA ASP A 48 -35.29 -12.66 2.49
C ASP A 48 -33.96 -12.83 1.70
N ASP A 49 -33.96 -12.45 0.41
CA ASP A 49 -32.73 -12.24 -0.36
C ASP A 49 -32.10 -10.92 0.12
N ASP A 50 -31.49 -10.94 1.31
CA ASP A 50 -30.57 -9.89 1.74
C ASP A 50 -29.32 -10.07 0.90
N GLY A 51 -29.37 -9.55 -0.33
CA GLY A 51 -28.27 -9.57 -1.27
C GLY A 51 -27.02 -9.05 -0.55
N ALA A 52 -26.09 -9.96 -0.28
CA ALA A 52 -24.88 -9.64 0.47
C ALA A 52 -24.20 -8.45 -0.20
N VAL A 53 -24.31 -7.28 0.42
CA VAL A 53 -23.64 -6.07 -0.03
C VAL A 53 -22.14 -6.34 0.03
N GLU A 54 -21.55 -6.59 -1.12
CA GLU A 54 -20.12 -6.86 -1.24
C GLU A 54 -19.36 -5.62 -0.76
N TYR A 55 -18.73 -5.70 0.41
CA TYR A 55 -17.95 -4.59 0.94
C TYR A 55 -16.66 -4.44 0.15
N GLY A 56 -16.36 -3.20 -0.26
CA GLY A 56 -15.09 -2.91 -0.89
C GLY A 56 -13.92 -3.05 0.11
N HIS A 57 -12.74 -3.34 -0.41
CA HIS A 57 -11.53 -3.46 0.39
C HIS A 57 -10.31 -2.89 -0.31
N GLN A 58 -9.32 -2.50 0.50
CA GLN A 58 -8.05 -2.01 0.00
C GLN A 58 -7.19 -3.17 -0.50
N ILE A 59 -6.66 -3.05 -1.72
CA ILE A 59 -5.83 -4.07 -2.38
C ILE A 59 -4.33 -3.75 -2.38
N ALA A 60 -3.96 -2.52 -2.08
CA ALA A 60 -2.56 -2.09 -2.06
C ALA A 60 -2.35 -0.96 -1.06
N ASP A 61 -1.24 -1.01 -0.33
CA ASP A 61 -0.82 0.07 0.56
C ASP A 61 -0.30 1.27 -0.23
N VAL A 62 -0.59 2.47 0.28
CA VAL A 62 -0.08 3.72 -0.29
C VAL A 62 1.38 3.91 0.11
N SER A 63 2.23 4.35 -0.83
CA SER A 63 3.66 4.56 -0.52
C SER A 63 3.88 5.72 0.44
N GLY A 64 5.04 5.72 1.11
CA GLY A 64 5.40 6.76 2.07
C GLY A 64 5.41 8.15 1.45
N ALA A 65 5.01 9.15 2.24
CA ALA A 65 4.94 10.57 1.85
C ALA A 65 3.99 10.89 0.67
N GLN A 66 3.09 10.00 0.30
CA GLN A 66 2.05 10.24 -0.71
C GLN A 66 0.70 10.60 -0.08
N ALA A 67 -0.21 11.15 -0.89
CA ALA A 67 -1.61 11.30 -0.49
C ALA A 67 -2.25 9.91 -0.34
N CYS A 68 -3.08 9.72 0.69
CA CYS A 68 -3.64 8.41 1.07
C CYS A 68 -5.16 8.44 1.27
N GLY A 69 -5.83 9.42 0.69
CA GLY A 69 -7.26 9.63 0.82
C GLY A 69 -7.60 11.10 0.98
N GLY A 70 -8.89 11.38 1.00
CA GLY A 70 -9.44 12.73 1.07
C GLY A 70 -10.11 13.21 -0.21
N VAL A 71 -10.47 14.49 -0.23
CA VAL A 71 -11.14 15.13 -1.38
C VAL A 71 -10.27 15.04 -2.62
N GLY A 72 -10.85 14.51 -3.70
CA GLY A 72 -10.20 14.41 -5.01
C GLY A 72 -9.08 13.37 -5.07
N PHE A 73 -8.98 12.49 -4.07
CA PHE A 73 -8.08 11.35 -4.12
C PHE A 73 -8.66 10.24 -4.99
N ASP A 74 -7.83 9.66 -5.87
CA ASP A 74 -8.23 8.55 -6.74
C ASP A 74 -8.02 7.21 -6.03
N TYR A 75 -9.14 6.60 -5.59
CA TYR A 75 -9.15 5.31 -4.91
C TYR A 75 -9.06 4.11 -5.85
N SER A 76 -9.24 4.28 -7.17
CA SER A 76 -9.35 3.18 -8.13
C SER A 76 -8.11 2.26 -8.18
N ARG A 77 -6.95 2.81 -7.82
CA ARG A 77 -5.68 2.08 -7.81
C ARG A 77 -5.44 1.25 -6.55
N TYR A 78 -6.19 1.52 -5.49
CA TYR A 78 -5.95 0.96 -4.16
C TYR A 78 -7.15 0.22 -3.61
N TRP A 79 -8.30 0.24 -4.28
CA TRP A 79 -9.57 -0.27 -3.77
C TRP A 79 -10.30 -1.11 -4.81
N ILE A 80 -10.89 -2.23 -4.37
CA ILE A 80 -11.80 -3.07 -5.17
C ILE A 80 -13.16 -3.11 -4.48
N GLY A 81 -14.22 -3.19 -5.28
CA GLY A 81 -15.61 -3.20 -4.83
C GLY A 81 -16.20 -1.79 -4.75
N PRO A 82 -17.33 -1.61 -4.04
CA PRO A 82 -17.94 -0.30 -3.85
C PRO A 82 -16.93 0.68 -3.26
N LEU A 83 -16.84 1.88 -3.85
CA LEU A 83 -15.92 2.90 -3.36
C LEU A 83 -16.24 3.25 -1.90
N PRO A 84 -15.21 3.47 -1.07
CA PRO A 84 -15.39 3.80 0.33
C PRO A 84 -16.02 5.19 0.48
N ASP A 85 -16.55 5.49 1.66
CA ASP A 85 -17.25 6.74 2.00
C ASP A 85 -16.39 8.00 1.79
N GLY A 86 -16.30 8.42 0.53
CA GLY A 86 -15.79 9.67 0.01
C GLY A 86 -14.58 10.26 0.75
N ASP A 87 -14.62 11.59 0.86
CA ASP A 87 -13.53 12.47 1.29
C ASP A 87 -12.98 12.25 2.71
N ASN A 88 -13.54 11.31 3.48
CA ASN A 88 -13.09 10.98 4.84
C ASN A 88 -12.30 9.66 4.90
N THR A 89 -12.26 8.91 3.81
CA THR A 89 -11.56 7.63 3.77
C THR A 89 -10.05 7.83 3.90
N LYS A 90 -9.43 7.01 4.76
CA LYS A 90 -7.99 6.95 4.97
C LYS A 90 -7.52 5.55 4.60
N LEU A 91 -6.71 5.45 3.56
CA LEU A 91 -6.09 4.20 3.16
C LEU A 91 -4.92 3.86 4.09
N ASN A 92 -4.62 2.58 4.16
CA ASN A 92 -3.39 2.07 4.78
C ASN A 92 -2.18 2.52 3.96
N CYS A 93 -1.14 2.92 4.67
CA CYS A 93 0.16 3.26 4.11
C CYS A 93 1.13 2.11 4.38
N VAL A 94 2.23 2.06 3.61
CA VAL A 94 3.33 1.14 3.88
C VAL A 94 3.83 1.26 5.33
N SER A 95 4.34 0.16 5.88
CA SER A 95 4.77 0.07 7.27
C SER A 95 5.70 1.22 7.67
N GLY A 96 5.43 1.82 8.83
CA GLY A 96 6.15 2.99 9.33
C GLY A 96 5.55 4.33 8.90
N PHE A 97 4.52 4.30 8.06
CA PHE A 97 3.71 5.45 7.69
C PHE A 97 2.26 5.28 8.11
N ARG A 98 1.62 6.39 8.50
CA ARG A 98 0.21 6.42 8.87
C ARG A 98 -0.49 7.54 8.12
N CYS A 99 -1.69 7.25 7.62
CA CYS A 99 -2.50 8.22 6.90
C CYS A 99 -3.06 9.28 7.85
N GLN A 100 -2.55 10.50 7.76
CA GLN A 100 -2.86 11.60 8.68
C GLN A 100 -3.22 12.88 7.91
N GLY A 101 -4.14 13.67 8.50
CA GLY A 101 -4.51 14.97 7.95
C GLY A 101 -3.37 15.97 8.08
N ARG A 102 -3.14 16.78 7.05
CA ARG A 102 -2.14 17.85 7.09
C ARG A 102 -2.84 19.21 7.18
N GLY A 103 -2.95 19.73 8.40
CA GLY A 103 -3.61 21.01 8.69
C GLY A 103 -5.11 20.98 8.39
N SER A 104 -5.66 22.07 7.86
CA SER A 104 -7.07 22.24 7.52
C SER A 104 -7.47 21.65 6.16
N ARG A 105 -6.55 20.97 5.45
CA ARG A 105 -6.84 20.37 4.15
C ARG A 105 -7.62 19.08 4.35
N LYS A 106 -8.67 18.88 3.55
CA LYS A 106 -9.43 17.62 3.46
C LYS A 106 -8.67 16.51 2.71
N LEU A 107 -7.34 16.58 2.66
CA LEU A 107 -6.48 15.60 1.99
C LEU A 107 -5.55 14.97 3.04
N PHE A 108 -5.53 13.66 3.08
CA PHE A 108 -4.70 12.88 3.99
C PHE A 108 -3.38 12.48 3.33
N TRP A 109 -2.33 12.41 4.13
CA TRP A 109 -0.97 12.06 3.68
C TRP A 109 -0.37 10.97 4.54
N CYS A 110 0.37 10.06 3.92
CA CYS A 110 1.19 9.07 4.61
C CYS A 110 2.35 9.77 5.30
N GLN A 111 2.24 9.96 6.61
CA GLN A 111 3.29 10.56 7.43
C GLN A 111 4.07 9.49 8.18
N GLN A 112 5.39 9.63 8.21
CA GLN A 112 6.24 8.70 8.93
C GLN A 112 5.98 8.82 10.43
N TYR A 113 5.75 7.67 11.08
CA TYR A 113 5.61 7.56 12.54
C TYR A 113 6.61 6.56 13.14
N ALA A 114 7.18 5.69 12.31
CA ALA A 114 8.15 4.69 12.72
C ALA A 114 9.19 4.44 11.62
N LEU A 115 10.32 3.86 12.03
CA LEU A 115 11.43 3.49 11.17
C LEU A 115 11.12 2.13 10.52
N PRO A 116 11.17 2.03 9.18
CA PRO A 116 10.86 0.79 8.50
C PRO A 116 11.90 -0.30 8.82
N LEU A 117 11.57 -1.55 8.45
CA LEU A 117 12.51 -2.66 8.49
C LEU A 117 13.83 -2.25 7.83
N ASN A 118 14.94 -2.63 8.44
CA ASN A 118 16.28 -2.30 7.95
C ASN A 118 16.57 -0.78 7.91
N ALA A 119 15.81 0.09 8.56
CA ALA A 119 16.27 1.47 8.76
C ALA A 119 17.36 1.52 9.85
N LYS A 120 18.30 2.46 9.74
CA LYS A 120 19.18 2.82 10.87
C LYS A 120 18.30 3.33 12.01
N CYS A 121 18.55 2.91 13.24
CA CYS A 121 17.73 3.23 14.41
C CYS A 121 18.52 3.77 15.61
N GLY A 122 19.83 3.98 15.44
CA GLY A 122 20.68 4.52 16.48
C GLY A 122 22.08 4.88 15.98
N GLY A 123 22.95 5.23 16.92
CA GLY A 123 24.32 5.64 16.68
C GLY A 123 24.56 7.10 17.06
N TYR A 124 25.84 7.49 17.14
CA TYR A 124 26.27 8.80 17.64
C TYR A 124 25.69 9.99 16.86
N THR A 125 25.33 9.80 15.59
CA THR A 125 24.77 10.83 14.69
C THR A 125 23.30 10.63 14.36
N PHE A 126 22.59 9.77 15.10
CA PHE A 126 21.20 9.44 14.83
C PHE A 126 20.24 10.27 15.69
N TYR A 127 19.51 11.20 15.05
CA TYR A 127 18.73 12.25 15.76
C TYR A 127 17.22 12.16 15.54
N THR A 128 16.65 10.97 15.31
CA THR A 128 15.19 10.82 15.18
C THR A 128 14.56 10.26 16.45
N LEU A 129 13.33 10.71 16.70
CA LEU A 129 12.46 10.27 17.79
C LEU A 129 11.64 9.03 17.41
N PHE A 130 11.73 8.56 16.16
CA PHE A 130 10.94 7.44 15.69
C PHE A 130 11.46 6.11 16.26
N LYS A 131 10.52 5.28 16.71
CA LYS A 131 10.76 3.87 17.05
C LYS A 131 10.74 3.01 15.79
N CYS A 132 11.27 1.80 15.87
CA CYS A 132 11.10 0.81 14.81
C CYS A 132 9.62 0.41 14.65
N ILE A 133 9.24 -0.02 13.44
CA ILE A 133 7.89 -0.58 13.19
C ILE A 133 7.62 -1.80 14.06
N ASP A 134 6.33 -2.09 14.28
CA ASP A 134 5.89 -3.26 15.04
C ASP A 134 6.48 -4.56 14.48
N GLY A 135 6.82 -5.50 15.36
CA GLY A 135 7.53 -6.73 14.99
C GLY A 135 9.03 -6.53 14.73
N THR A 136 9.57 -5.32 14.88
CA THR A 136 11.01 -5.05 14.78
C THR A 136 11.53 -4.28 15.99
N ALA A 137 12.80 -4.47 16.31
CA ALA A 137 13.50 -3.77 17.38
C ALA A 137 14.83 -3.20 16.88
N CYS A 138 15.30 -2.17 17.57
CA CYS A 138 16.61 -1.58 17.28
C CYS A 138 17.71 -2.50 17.81
N LYS A 139 18.34 -3.27 16.91
CA LYS A 139 19.41 -4.23 17.21
C LYS A 139 20.65 -3.92 16.37
N VAL A 140 21.83 -4.33 16.81
CA VAL A 140 23.05 -4.17 16.01
C VAL A 140 23.04 -5.20 14.87
N ASP A 141 23.05 -4.72 13.62
CA ASP A 141 23.23 -5.54 12.42
C ASP A 141 24.65 -6.14 12.44
N PRO A 142 24.81 -7.47 12.46
CA PRO A 142 26.12 -8.11 12.60
C PRO A 142 27.02 -7.89 11.38
N ILE A 143 26.45 -7.65 10.20
CA ILE A 143 27.19 -7.43 8.96
C ILE A 143 27.69 -5.99 8.92
N ARG A 144 26.81 -5.03 9.21
CA ARG A 144 27.13 -3.60 9.11
C ARG A 144 27.73 -3.01 10.38
N ARG A 145 27.62 -3.70 11.52
CA ARG A 145 28.01 -3.23 12.87
C ARG A 145 27.33 -1.91 13.24
N GLU A 146 26.09 -1.72 12.79
CA GLU A 146 25.29 -0.53 13.05
C GLU A 146 23.92 -0.91 13.63
N PRO A 147 23.34 -0.10 14.52
CA PRO A 147 21.98 -0.32 15.03
C PRO A 147 20.94 -0.08 13.93
N ARG A 148 20.14 -1.12 13.64
CA ARG A 148 19.09 -1.12 12.62
C ARG A 148 17.81 -1.77 13.15
N CYS A 149 16.67 -1.42 12.57
CA CYS A 149 15.40 -2.07 12.85
C CYS A 149 15.40 -3.47 12.25
N LEU A 150 15.53 -4.49 13.09
CA LEU A 150 15.58 -5.90 12.71
C LEU A 150 14.42 -6.66 13.36
N PRO A 151 13.96 -7.78 12.77
CA PRO A 151 12.89 -8.56 13.36
C PRO A 151 13.17 -8.93 14.82
N VAL A 152 12.13 -8.85 15.65
CA VAL A 152 12.16 -9.54 16.95
C VAL A 152 11.96 -11.02 16.65
N ASP A 153 12.89 -11.86 17.10
CA ASP A 153 12.75 -13.30 16.95
C ASP A 153 11.43 -13.70 17.61
N SER A 154 10.53 -14.31 16.85
CA SER A 154 9.27 -14.83 17.40
C SER A 154 9.64 -16.02 18.28
N ALA A 155 9.69 -15.79 19.59
CA ALA A 155 9.86 -16.84 20.59
C ALA A 155 8.64 -17.78 20.60
#